data_AF-A0NSG2-F1
#
_entry.id   AF-A0NSG2-F1
#
_cell.length_a   1.000
_cell.length_b   1.000
_cell.length_c   1.000
_cell.angle_alpha   90.00
_cell.angle_beta   90.00
_cell.angle_gamma   90.00
#
_symmetry.space_group_name_H-M   'P 1'
#
loop_
_entity.id
_entity.type
_entity.pdbx_description
1 polymer ?
#
loop_
_entity_poly.entity_id
_entity_poly.type
_entity_poly.pdbx_seq_one_letter_code
_entity_poly.pdbx_strand_id
1 'polypeptide(L)'
;MFRKTLFTVVAAAALATTTFAPAAFAGGHGKNHGRDYQHPWAFGARDAAVTRHIDWCLGHYNSYRASDNTFQSGQGARLQCSSPFISR
;
A
#
# COMPACT_ATOMS: atom_id res chain seq x y z
N MET A 1 53.11 -24.02 25.61
CA MET A 1 54.10 -24.74 24.76
C MET A 1 53.48 -26.06 24.35
N PHE A 2 53.19 -26.16 23.05
CA PHE A 2 52.61 -27.30 22.36
C PHE A 2 53.40 -28.59 22.58
N ARG A 3 52.72 -29.73 22.69
CA ARG A 3 52.97 -30.95 21.89
C ARG A 3 52.22 -32.18 22.44
N LYS A 4 51.90 -33.08 21.52
CA LYS A 4 51.27 -34.42 21.64
C LYS A 4 49.76 -34.34 21.38
N THR A 5 49.30 -34.24 20.14
CA THR A 5 49.47 -35.19 19.01
C THR A 5 49.00 -36.59 19.39
N LEU A 6 47.71 -36.86 19.26
CA LEU A 6 47.20 -38.18 18.88
C LEU A 6 46.01 -37.97 17.94
N PHE A 7 46.35 -37.76 16.67
CA PHE A 7 45.44 -37.98 15.55
C PHE A 7 45.14 -39.48 15.51
N THR A 8 43.94 -39.87 15.90
CA THR A 8 43.45 -41.23 15.70
C THR A 8 42.09 -41.18 15.03
N VAL A 9 42.01 -41.95 13.94
CA VAL A 9 40.84 -42.43 13.19
C VAL A 9 39.99 -41.41 12.43
N VAL A 10 40.44 -41.14 11.21
CA VAL A 10 39.55 -41.17 10.04
C VAL A 10 39.03 -42.60 9.87
N ALA A 11 37.70 -42.77 9.83
CA ALA A 11 36.97 -43.61 8.86
C ALA A 11 35.64 -44.09 9.46
N ALA A 12 34.54 -43.44 9.09
CA ALA A 12 33.30 -44.12 8.79
C ALA A 12 32.48 -43.21 7.88
N ALA A 13 32.44 -43.57 6.60
CA ALA A 13 31.58 -42.95 5.61
C ALA A 13 30.12 -43.08 6.04
N ALA A 14 29.50 -41.97 6.44
CA ALA A 14 28.07 -41.81 6.32
C ALA A 14 27.87 -40.74 5.25
N LEU A 15 27.65 -41.19 4.01
CA LEU A 15 27.04 -40.37 2.96
C LEU A 15 25.62 -40.02 3.42
N ALA A 16 25.51 -39.11 4.38
CA ALA A 16 24.25 -38.47 4.71
C ALA A 16 23.97 -37.54 3.54
N THR A 17 23.15 -38.00 2.60
CA THR A 17 22.56 -37.18 1.55
C THR A 17 21.77 -36.06 2.23
N THR A 18 22.43 -34.94 2.52
CA THR A 18 21.74 -33.71 2.87
C THR A 18 20.99 -33.30 1.61
N THR A 19 19.71 -33.65 1.52
CA THR A 19 18.83 -33.09 0.52
C THR A 19 18.78 -31.59 0.76
N PHE A 20 19.53 -30.84 -0.05
CA PHE A 20 19.39 -29.40 -0.16
C PHE A 20 17.98 -29.14 -0.72
N ALA A 21 16.99 -29.05 0.16
CA ALA A 21 15.72 -28.45 -0.18
C ALA A 21 15.95 -26.93 -0.16
N PRO A 22 15.93 -26.23 -1.31
CA PRO A 22 15.83 -24.78 -1.25
C PRO A 22 14.46 -24.49 -0.64
N ALA A 23 14.44 -23.99 0.59
CA ALA A 23 13.24 -23.39 1.13
C ALA A 23 12.81 -22.30 0.14
N ALA A 24 11.71 -22.53 -0.56
CA ALA A 24 11.15 -21.53 -1.45
C ALA A 24 10.79 -20.32 -0.58
N PHE A 25 11.51 -19.21 -0.77
CA PHE A 25 11.12 -17.94 -0.18
C PHE A 25 9.81 -17.54 -0.86
N ALA A 26 8.70 -17.89 -0.24
CA ALA A 26 7.38 -17.42 -0.63
C ALA A 26 7.33 -15.91 -0.38
N GLY A 27 7.79 -15.15 -1.38
CA GLY A 27 7.65 -13.70 -1.40
C GLY A 27 6.16 -13.37 -1.52
N GLY A 28 5.55 -12.96 -0.40
CA GLY A 28 4.19 -12.45 -0.39
C GLY A 28 4.08 -11.22 -1.29
N HIS A 29 3.19 -11.26 -2.27
CA HIS A 29 2.79 -10.06 -3.02
C HIS A 29 1.87 -9.22 -2.15
N GLY A 30 2.48 -8.37 -1.32
CA GLY A 30 1.79 -7.28 -0.65
C GLY A 30 1.23 -6.33 -1.71
N LYS A 31 -0.09 -6.34 -1.89
CA LYS A 31 -0.78 -5.30 -2.65
C LYS A 31 -0.63 -4.04 -1.82
N ASN A 32 0.23 -3.13 -2.28
CA ASN A 32 0.30 -1.78 -1.75
C ASN A 32 -1.04 -1.12 -2.02
N HIS A 33 -1.97 -1.21 -1.07
CA HIS A 33 -3.14 -0.37 -1.06
C HIS A 33 -2.60 1.05 -0.89
N GLY A 34 -2.68 1.83 -1.98
CA GLY A 34 -2.22 3.21 -2.01
C GLY A 34 -2.74 3.92 -0.79
N ARG A 35 -1.86 4.69 -0.13
CA ARG A 35 -2.15 5.45 1.09
C ARG A 35 -3.60 5.92 1.06
N ASP A 36 -4.38 5.45 2.03
CA ASP A 36 -5.77 5.83 2.20
C ASP A 36 -5.80 7.37 2.29
N TYR A 37 -6.16 8.02 1.18
CA TYR A 37 -6.47 9.44 1.20
C TYR A 37 -7.79 9.54 1.94
N GLN A 38 -7.73 9.55 3.28
CA GLN A 38 -8.90 9.59 4.13
C GLN A 38 -9.65 10.90 3.85
N HIS A 39 -10.65 10.84 2.99
CA HIS A 39 -11.56 11.94 2.65
C HIS A 39 -12.82 11.78 3.52
N PRO A 40 -12.97 12.54 4.62
CA PRO A 40 -14.05 12.30 5.58
C PRO A 40 -15.45 12.43 4.99
N TRP A 41 -15.60 13.17 3.88
CA TRP A 41 -16.85 13.38 3.16
C TRP A 41 -17.22 12.24 2.20
N ALA A 42 -16.28 11.38 1.81
CA ALA A 42 -16.53 10.30 0.88
C ALA A 42 -16.65 8.97 1.63
N PHE A 43 -17.86 8.73 2.14
CA PHE A 43 -18.24 7.55 2.91
C PHE A 43 -18.32 6.32 2.00
N GLY A 44 -17.30 5.46 2.03
CA GLY A 44 -17.30 4.19 1.30
C GLY A 44 -17.12 4.33 -0.22
N ALA A 45 -16.73 5.51 -0.71
CA ALA A 45 -16.35 5.69 -2.10
C ALA A 45 -14.99 5.02 -2.36
N ARG A 46 -14.81 4.47 -3.57
CA ARG A 46 -13.51 3.96 -4.02
C ARG A 46 -12.55 5.14 -4.23
N ASP A 47 -11.25 4.98 -3.92
CA ASP A 47 -10.25 6.04 -4.09
C ASP A 47 -10.26 6.64 -5.51
N ALA A 48 -10.36 5.78 -6.53
CA ALA A 48 -10.42 6.21 -7.92
C ALA A 48 -11.65 7.08 -8.22
N ALA A 49 -12.80 6.83 -7.58
CA ALA A 49 -13.99 7.65 -7.73
C ALA A 49 -13.80 9.02 -7.06
N VAL A 50 -13.09 9.07 -5.93
CA VAL A 50 -12.80 10.31 -5.22
C VAL A 50 -11.77 11.16 -5.93
N THR A 51 -10.70 10.57 -6.47
CA THR A 51 -9.76 11.31 -7.33
C THR A 51 -10.50 11.94 -8.51
N ARG A 52 -11.35 11.19 -9.19
CA ARG A 52 -12.16 11.72 -10.30
C ARG A 52 -13.16 12.80 -9.87
N HIS A 53 -13.70 12.67 -8.67
CA HIS A 53 -14.56 13.71 -8.10
C HIS A 53 -13.79 15.01 -7.86
N ILE A 54 -12.62 14.93 -7.24
CA ILE A 54 -11.77 16.08 -6.93
C ILE A 54 -11.35 16.79 -8.22
N ASP A 55 -10.87 16.06 -9.22
CA ASP A 55 -10.44 16.62 -10.51
C ASP A 55 -11.59 17.38 -11.22
N TRP A 56 -12.79 16.80 -11.18
CA TRP A 56 -13.96 17.44 -11.78
C TRP A 56 -14.36 18.73 -11.03
N CYS A 57 -14.39 18.69 -9.70
CA CYS A 57 -14.73 19.86 -8.89
C CYS A 57 -13.68 20.97 -9.01
N LEU A 58 -12.39 20.64 -9.09
CA LEU A 58 -11.31 21.60 -9.34
C LEU A 58 -11.43 22.27 -10.71
N GLY A 59 -11.85 21.53 -11.73
CA GLY A 59 -12.09 22.08 -13.07
C GLY A 59 -13.35 22.95 -13.18
N HIS A 60 -14.34 22.76 -12.30
CA HIS A 60 -15.58 23.53 -12.28
C HIS A 60 -15.53 24.76 -11.37
N TYR A 61 -14.89 24.64 -10.21
CA TYR A 61 -14.90 25.64 -9.17
C TYR A 61 -13.48 25.97 -8.72
N ASN A 62 -13.00 27.17 -9.06
CA ASN A 62 -11.68 27.67 -8.64
C ASN A 62 -11.50 27.74 -7.12
N SER A 63 -12.59 27.81 -6.35
CA SER A 63 -12.60 27.93 -4.89
C SER A 63 -12.85 26.60 -4.14
N TYR A 64 -12.75 25.48 -4.86
CA TYR A 64 -12.99 24.14 -4.32
C TYR A 64 -11.93 23.72 -3.29
N ARG A 65 -12.38 23.08 -2.21
CA ARG A 65 -11.54 22.44 -1.20
C ARG A 65 -11.86 20.96 -1.10
N ALA A 66 -10.82 20.14 -1.31
CA ALA A 66 -10.91 18.68 -1.23
C ALA A 66 -11.03 18.13 0.20
N SER A 67 -10.72 18.91 1.23
CA SER A 67 -10.79 18.49 2.64
C SER A 67 -12.22 18.23 3.13
N ASP A 68 -13.13 19.09 2.71
CA ASP A 68 -14.50 19.23 3.20
C ASP A 68 -15.52 19.14 2.05
N ASN A 69 -15.03 18.89 0.83
CA ASN A 69 -15.82 18.83 -0.40
C ASN A 69 -16.68 20.10 -0.64
N THR A 70 -16.14 21.28 -0.31
CA THR A 70 -16.89 22.53 -0.46
C THR A 70 -16.24 23.52 -1.42
N PHE A 71 -17.05 24.25 -2.16
CA PHE A 71 -16.63 25.40 -2.97
C PHE A 71 -17.37 26.66 -2.53
N GLN A 72 -16.81 27.85 -2.80
CA GLN A 72 -17.50 29.11 -2.57
C GLN A 72 -18.43 29.41 -3.74
N SER A 73 -19.72 29.56 -3.47
CA SER A 73 -20.64 30.14 -4.44
C SER A 73 -20.44 31.65 -4.51
N GLY A 74 -20.81 32.28 -5.63
CA GLY A 74 -20.73 33.73 -5.79
C GLY A 74 -21.56 34.53 -4.77
N GLN A 75 -22.43 33.87 -4.00
CA GLN A 75 -23.23 34.47 -2.93
C GLN A 75 -22.59 34.33 -1.53
N GLY A 76 -21.34 33.85 -1.45
CA GLY A 76 -20.55 33.79 -0.20
C GLY A 76 -20.75 32.52 0.65
N ALA A 77 -21.78 31.72 0.38
CA ALA A 77 -21.98 30.44 1.04
C ALA A 77 -21.01 29.37 0.49
N ARG A 78 -20.52 28.49 1.37
CA ARG A 78 -19.82 27.27 0.94
C ARG A 78 -20.83 26.18 0.66
N LEU A 79 -20.83 25.65 -0.57
CA LEU A 79 -21.73 24.58 -1.00
C LEU A 79 -20.93 23.29 -1.20
N GLN A 80 -21.56 22.15 -0.93
CA GLN A 80 -21.00 20.84 -1.22
C GLN A 80 -20.91 20.63 -2.74
N CYS A 81 -19.77 20.14 -3.23
CA CYS A 81 -19.65 19.74 -4.63
C CYS A 81 -20.32 18.38 -4.82
N SER A 82 -21.18 18.25 -5.83
CA SER A 82 -21.74 16.97 -6.25
C SER A 82 -21.21 16.65 -7.63
N SER A 83 -20.42 15.57 -7.73
CA SER A 83 -19.90 15.09 -9.01
C SER A 83 -20.53 13.73 -9.38
N PRO A 84 -20.61 13.41 -10.67
CA PRO A 84 -21.21 12.16 -11.16
C PRO A 84 -20.40 10.89 -10.80
N PHE A 85 -19.24 11.03 -10.15
CA PHE A 85 -18.35 9.91 -9.81
C PHE A 85 -18.66 9.28 -8.43
N ILE A 86 -19.22 10.07 -7.50
CA ILE A 86 -19.52 9.66 -6.12
C ILE A 86 -21.03 9.48 -5.87
N SER A 87 -21.89 10.19 -6.60
CA SER A 87 -23.36 10.15 -6.38
C SER A 87 -24.07 8.99 -7.11
N ARG A 88 -23.43 7.83 -7.27
CA ARG A 88 -23.95 6.70 -8.06
C ARG A 88 -24.57 5.59 -7.23
#